data_AF-A0A3M0SR69-F1
#
_entry.id   AF-A0A3M0SR69-F1
#
_cell.length_a   1.000
_cell.length_b   1.000
_cell.length_c   1.000
_cell.angle_alpha   90.00
_cell.angle_beta   90.00
_cell.angle_gamma   90.00
#
_symmetry.space_group_name_H-M   'P 1'
#
loop_
_entity.id
_entity.type
_entity.pdbx_description
1 polymer ?
#
loop_
_entity_poly.entity_id
_entity_poly.type
_entity_poly.pdbx_seq_one_letter_code
_entity_poly.pdbx_strand_id
1 'polypeptide(L)'
;MEMEQIKNMYKLNGLTDYKLKTPEDLLKVHGIDFEKISGYNRLDDLTRTIYKKFIVNFFNRHGLESRIDLLPTGIYHVEEINYLVKVEPEEDYFNNYKTEILAIDRNGLKSVLHEYIDKDYEKFPIVEEESKKYIRFEYKYSCGDRLKSEWLHVIKEGKEWY
;
A
#
# COMPACT_ATOMS: atom_id res chain seq x y z
N MET A 1 -19.19 -3.67 -11.70
CA MET A 1 -20.13 -4.65 -11.11
C MET A 1 -21.23 -3.87 -10.41
N GLU A 2 -22.49 -4.29 -10.49
CA GLU A 2 -23.58 -3.57 -9.82
C GLU A 2 -23.77 -4.01 -8.36
N MET A 3 -24.43 -3.18 -7.55
CA MET A 3 -24.65 -3.42 -6.12
C MET A 3 -25.38 -4.74 -5.82
N GLU A 4 -26.39 -5.11 -6.61
CA GLU A 4 -27.10 -6.37 -6.39
C GLU A 4 -26.26 -7.59 -6.79
N GLN A 5 -25.40 -7.45 -7.81
CA GLN A 5 -24.48 -8.51 -8.21
C GLN A 5 -23.48 -8.81 -7.09
N ILE A 6 -22.84 -7.79 -6.52
CA ILE A 6 -21.88 -8.00 -5.44
C ILE A 6 -22.55 -8.63 -4.20
N LYS A 7 -23.74 -8.17 -3.79
CA LYS A 7 -24.48 -8.78 -2.67
C LYS A 7 -24.77 -10.26 -2.92
N ASN A 8 -25.14 -10.63 -4.14
CA ASN A 8 -25.37 -12.01 -4.50
C ASN A 8 -24.06 -12.83 -4.45
N MET A 9 -22.93 -12.29 -4.91
CA MET A 9 -21.63 -12.95 -4.79
C MET A 9 -21.26 -13.25 -3.34
N TYR A 10 -21.47 -12.31 -2.40
CA TYR A 10 -21.27 -12.57 -0.97
C TYR A 10 -22.17 -13.70 -0.47
N LYS A 11 -23.48 -13.64 -0.75
CA LYS A 11 -24.45 -14.66 -0.30
C LYS A 11 -24.16 -16.05 -0.85
N LEU A 12 -23.83 -16.15 -2.14
CA LEU A 12 -23.48 -17.42 -2.80
C LEU A 12 -22.24 -18.07 -2.18
N ASN A 13 -21.33 -17.27 -1.63
CA ASN A 13 -20.14 -17.73 -0.92
C ASN A 13 -20.36 -17.89 0.60
N GLY A 14 -21.61 -17.86 1.08
CA GLY A 14 -21.94 -18.05 2.50
C GLY A 14 -21.67 -16.83 3.41
N LEU A 15 -21.34 -15.68 2.83
CA LEU A 15 -21.00 -14.45 3.56
C LEU A 15 -22.23 -13.56 3.75
N THR A 16 -23.20 -14.04 4.52
CA THR A 16 -24.51 -13.38 4.70
C THR A 16 -24.44 -12.05 5.45
N ASP A 17 -23.38 -11.82 6.22
CA ASP A 17 -23.10 -10.54 6.91
C ASP A 17 -22.31 -9.55 6.05
N TYR A 18 -22.05 -9.88 4.78
CA TYR A 18 -21.28 -9.09 3.83
C TYR A 18 -19.86 -8.76 4.31
N LYS A 19 -19.25 -9.64 5.10
CA LYS A 19 -17.86 -9.51 5.53
C LYS A 19 -17.02 -10.65 4.98
N LEU A 20 -15.88 -10.29 4.40
CA LEU A 20 -14.84 -11.26 4.05
C LEU A 20 -14.30 -11.88 5.35
N LYS A 21 -14.01 -13.18 5.35
CA LYS A 21 -13.43 -13.89 6.51
C LYS A 21 -11.99 -14.27 6.25
N THR A 22 -11.67 -14.54 4.99
CA THR A 22 -10.37 -15.02 4.53
C THR A 22 -9.92 -14.24 3.29
N PRO A 23 -8.61 -14.16 3.00
CA PRO A 23 -8.10 -13.57 1.77
C PRO A 23 -8.69 -14.23 0.51
N GLU A 24 -8.97 -15.53 0.55
CA GLU A 24 -9.52 -16.30 -0.55
C GLU A 24 -10.93 -15.82 -0.94
N ASP A 25 -11.65 -15.19 -0.02
CA ASP A 25 -12.96 -14.59 -0.31
C ASP A 25 -12.84 -13.41 -1.28
N LEU A 26 -11.68 -12.74 -1.38
CA LEU A 26 -11.44 -11.68 -2.36
C LEU A 26 -11.54 -12.21 -3.78
N LEU A 27 -10.96 -13.38 -4.05
CA LEU A 27 -11.02 -13.99 -5.36
C LEU A 27 -12.45 -14.41 -5.70
N LYS A 28 -13.13 -15.05 -4.73
CA LYS A 28 -14.49 -15.56 -4.92
C LYS A 28 -15.52 -14.45 -5.14
N VAL A 29 -15.38 -13.33 -4.46
CA VAL A 29 -16.39 -12.26 -4.44
C VAL A 29 -16.04 -11.11 -5.38
N HIS A 30 -14.77 -10.72 -5.43
CA HIS A 30 -14.31 -9.55 -6.17
C HIS A 30 -13.44 -9.90 -7.38
N GLY A 31 -13.13 -11.19 -7.59
CA GLY A 31 -12.21 -11.62 -8.66
C GLY A 31 -10.75 -11.23 -8.41
N ILE A 32 -10.40 -10.86 -7.17
CA ILE A 32 -9.06 -10.37 -6.82
C ILE A 32 -8.25 -11.52 -6.23
N ASP A 33 -7.22 -11.94 -6.96
CA ASP A 33 -6.22 -12.90 -6.48
C ASP A 33 -5.13 -12.14 -5.69
N PHE A 34 -5.21 -12.19 -4.36
CA PHE A 34 -4.32 -11.44 -3.48
C PHE A 34 -2.84 -11.89 -3.59
N GLU A 35 -2.58 -13.13 -4.03
CA GLU A 35 -1.21 -13.65 -4.19
C GLU A 35 -0.55 -13.16 -5.49
N LYS A 36 -1.35 -12.70 -6.46
CA LYS A 36 -0.89 -12.12 -7.73
C LYS A 36 -0.64 -10.62 -7.66
N ILE A 37 -0.92 -9.99 -6.53
CA ILE A 37 -0.64 -8.56 -6.33
C ILE A 37 0.87 -8.32 -6.42
N SER A 38 1.25 -7.24 -7.10
CA SER A 38 2.67 -6.91 -7.29
C SER A 38 3.38 -6.81 -5.94
N GLY A 39 4.59 -7.36 -5.87
CA GLY A 39 5.39 -7.41 -4.64
C GLY A 39 5.07 -8.56 -3.69
N TYR A 40 3.89 -9.20 -3.76
CA TYR A 40 3.52 -10.31 -2.85
C TYR A 40 4.56 -11.43 -2.80
N ASN A 41 5.00 -11.90 -3.96
CA ASN A 41 5.98 -12.99 -4.07
C ASN A 41 7.36 -12.63 -3.48
N ARG A 42 7.66 -11.34 -3.31
CA ARG A 42 8.91 -10.86 -2.72
C ARG A 42 8.85 -10.76 -1.20
N LEU A 43 7.68 -10.77 -0.59
CA LEU A 43 7.50 -10.70 0.86
C LEU A 43 8.05 -11.96 1.55
N ASP A 44 8.58 -11.78 2.76
CA ASP A 44 8.85 -12.86 3.71
C ASP A 44 7.55 -13.40 4.35
N ASP A 45 7.65 -14.51 5.09
CA ASP A 45 6.48 -15.21 5.65
C ASP A 45 5.73 -14.38 6.70
N LEU A 46 6.45 -13.58 7.49
CA LEU A 46 5.85 -12.69 8.49
C LEU A 46 5.02 -11.60 7.79
N THR A 47 5.59 -10.95 6.79
CA THR A 47 4.95 -9.86 6.05
C THR A 47 3.76 -10.37 5.23
N ARG A 48 3.86 -11.58 4.66
CA ARG A 48 2.70 -12.24 4.02
C ARG A 48 1.56 -12.47 5.00
N THR A 49 1.88 -12.92 6.23
CA THR A 49 0.88 -13.14 7.27
C THR A 49 0.17 -11.84 7.66
N ILE A 50 0.94 -10.76 7.81
CA ILE A 50 0.41 -9.42 8.06
C ILE A 50 -0.49 -8.97 6.90
N TYR A 51 -0.05 -9.14 5.66
CA TYR A 51 -0.82 -8.75 4.47
C TYR A 51 -2.15 -9.50 4.36
N LYS A 52 -2.16 -10.83 4.57
CA LYS A 52 -3.39 -11.64 4.55
C LYS A 52 -4.44 -11.10 5.52
N LYS A 53 -4.03 -10.71 6.73
CA LYS A 53 -4.92 -10.10 7.72
C LYS A 53 -5.34 -8.69 7.33
N PHE A 54 -4.39 -7.88 6.87
CA PHE A 54 -4.62 -6.51 6.43
C PHE A 54 -5.65 -6.43 5.31
N ILE A 55 -5.51 -7.20 4.23
CA ILE A 55 -6.35 -7.04 3.05
C ILE A 55 -7.82 -7.35 3.34
N VAL A 56 -8.09 -8.33 4.21
CA VAL A 56 -9.45 -8.64 4.69
C VAL A 56 -10.00 -7.48 5.52
N ASN A 57 -9.22 -6.94 6.45
CA ASN A 57 -9.63 -5.81 7.28
C ASN A 57 -9.87 -4.55 6.45
N PHE A 58 -8.98 -4.27 5.50
CA PHE A 58 -9.04 -3.14 4.58
C PHE A 58 -10.37 -3.13 3.84
N PHE A 59 -10.67 -4.20 3.10
CA PHE A 59 -11.96 -4.33 2.40
C PHE A 59 -13.13 -4.23 3.39
N ASN A 60 -13.08 -4.94 4.52
CA ASN A 60 -14.17 -4.93 5.50
C ASN A 60 -14.44 -3.56 6.15
N ARG A 61 -13.47 -2.64 6.19
CA ARG A 61 -13.67 -1.27 6.68
C ARG A 61 -14.35 -0.35 5.66
N HIS A 62 -14.32 -0.70 4.37
CA HIS A 62 -15.06 0.04 3.34
C HIS A 62 -16.50 -0.44 3.22
N GLY A 63 -17.40 0.45 2.80
CA GLY A 63 -18.76 0.09 2.43
C GLY A 63 -18.76 -0.81 1.18
N LEU A 64 -19.81 -1.63 1.02
CA LEU A 64 -19.94 -2.56 -0.11
C LEU A 64 -19.81 -1.86 -1.47
N GLU A 65 -20.36 -0.66 -1.59
CA GLU A 65 -20.29 0.15 -2.81
C GLU A 65 -18.84 0.47 -3.16
N SER A 66 -18.10 1.04 -2.22
CA SER A 66 -16.68 1.38 -2.44
C SER A 66 -15.83 0.15 -2.76
N ARG A 67 -16.13 -1.01 -2.16
CA ARG A 67 -15.37 -2.25 -2.42
C ARG A 67 -15.45 -2.72 -3.87
N ILE A 68 -16.50 -2.36 -4.61
CA ILE A 68 -16.66 -2.74 -6.03
C ILE A 68 -15.50 -2.20 -6.86
N ASP A 69 -15.05 -0.98 -6.53
CA ASP A 69 -14.07 -0.25 -7.33
C ASP A 69 -12.65 -0.32 -6.73
N LEU A 70 -12.48 -0.96 -5.57
CA LEU A 70 -11.16 -1.12 -4.94
C LEU A 70 -10.35 -2.17 -5.70
N LEU A 71 -9.23 -1.73 -6.25
CA LEU A 71 -8.28 -2.58 -6.95
C LEU A 71 -6.92 -2.52 -6.27
N PRO A 72 -6.53 -3.51 -5.44
CA PRO A 72 -5.17 -3.65 -4.95
C PRO A 72 -4.19 -3.75 -6.12
N THR A 73 -3.08 -3.02 -6.05
CA THR A 73 -2.06 -3.01 -7.11
C THR A 73 -0.68 -3.39 -6.62
N GLY A 74 -0.37 -3.18 -5.34
CA GLY A 74 0.95 -3.48 -4.79
C GLY A 74 0.96 -3.73 -3.29
N ILE A 75 1.85 -4.60 -2.85
CA ILE A 75 2.20 -4.81 -1.45
C ILE A 75 3.70 -5.06 -1.31
N TYR A 76 4.38 -4.23 -0.52
CA TYR A 76 5.83 -4.24 -0.43
C TYR A 76 6.27 -4.04 1.02
N HIS A 77 7.29 -4.76 1.46
CA HIS A 77 8.12 -4.31 2.57
C HIS A 77 9.10 -3.29 2.00
N VAL A 78 9.10 -2.06 2.50
CA VAL A 78 9.91 -0.98 1.96
C VAL A 78 10.80 -0.34 3.02
N GLU A 79 11.90 0.25 2.56
CA GLU A 79 12.65 1.28 3.26
C GLU A 79 12.47 2.59 2.49
N GLU A 80 12.00 3.62 3.17
CA GLU A 80 11.95 4.98 2.67
C GLU A 80 13.17 5.72 3.20
N ILE A 81 13.92 6.34 2.29
CA ILE A 81 15.10 7.16 2.60
C ILE A 81 14.80 8.59 2.14
N ASN A 82 14.88 9.54 3.05
CA ASN A 82 14.79 10.97 2.78
C ASN A 82 16.18 11.59 2.85
N TYR A 83 16.58 12.25 1.77
CA TYR A 83 17.84 12.95 1.65
C TYR A 83 17.59 14.43 1.89
N LEU A 84 18.15 14.93 2.99
CA LEU A 84 17.85 16.24 3.55
C LEU A 84 18.97 17.23 3.22
N VAL A 85 18.58 18.46 2.88
CA VAL A 85 19.48 19.57 2.58
C VAL A 85 19.19 20.76 3.49
N LYS A 86 20.18 21.65 3.60
CA LYS A 86 19.99 23.00 4.16
C LYS A 86 20.16 24.04 3.06
N VAL A 87 19.17 24.93 2.93
CA VAL A 87 19.24 26.08 2.01
C VAL A 87 20.15 27.16 2.59
N GLU A 88 19.91 27.49 3.86
CA GLU A 88 20.79 28.33 4.67
C GLU A 88 21.38 27.49 5.80
N PRO A 89 22.73 27.40 5.95
CA PRO A 89 23.35 26.56 6.97
C PRO A 89 22.95 26.88 8.41
N GLU A 90 22.57 28.14 8.67
CA GLU A 90 22.20 28.71 9.97
C GLU A 90 20.77 28.34 10.38
N GLU A 91 19.91 27.89 9.45
CA GLU A 91 18.52 27.53 9.76
C GLU A 91 18.44 26.18 10.50
N ASP A 92 17.48 26.08 11.43
CA ASP A 92 17.25 24.90 12.27
C ASP A 92 16.32 23.86 11.62
N TYR A 93 15.90 24.05 10.37
CA TYR A 93 15.07 23.09 9.65
C TYR A 93 15.77 22.56 8.40
N PHE A 94 15.35 21.36 8.01
CA PHE A 94 15.83 20.68 6.82
C PHE A 94 14.76 20.70 5.73
N ASN A 95 15.21 20.72 4.48
CA ASN A 95 14.34 20.56 3.32
C ASN A 95 14.58 19.17 2.72
N ASN A 96 13.50 18.48 2.35
CA ASN A 96 13.59 17.18 1.72
C ASN A 96 13.89 17.33 0.22
N TYR A 97 15.12 17.02 -0.19
CA TYR A 97 15.53 17.09 -1.59
C TYR A 97 15.05 15.87 -2.38
N LYS A 98 15.22 14.68 -1.80
CA LYS A 98 14.95 13.43 -2.50
C LYS A 98 14.36 12.41 -1.54
N THR A 99 13.33 11.69 -2.00
CA THR A 99 12.81 10.51 -1.31
C THR A 99 12.94 9.30 -2.21
N GLU A 100 13.62 8.26 -1.73
CA GLU A 100 13.65 6.94 -2.37
C GLU A 100 12.83 5.95 -1.57
N ILE A 101 11.94 5.23 -2.25
CA ILE A 101 11.22 4.09 -1.69
C ILE A 101 11.84 2.83 -2.27
N LEU A 102 12.53 2.06 -1.45
CA LEU A 102 13.21 0.83 -1.82
C LEU A 102 12.38 -0.37 -1.37
N ALA A 103 11.91 -1.20 -2.29
CA ALA A 103 11.31 -2.48 -1.94
C ALA A 103 12.38 -3.48 -1.50
N ILE A 104 12.18 -4.09 -0.33
CA ILE A 104 13.03 -5.11 0.27
C ILE A 104 12.41 -6.48 -0.03
N ASP A 105 13.16 -7.38 -0.66
CA ASP A 105 12.73 -8.75 -0.87
C ASP A 105 13.04 -9.67 0.33
N ARG A 106 12.57 -10.92 0.27
CA ARG A 106 12.78 -11.95 1.29
C ARG A 106 14.25 -12.28 1.59
N ASN A 107 15.18 -11.92 0.71
CA ASN A 107 16.62 -12.11 0.89
C ASN A 107 17.30 -10.83 1.40
N GLY A 108 16.54 -9.75 1.63
CA GLY A 108 17.04 -8.45 2.02
C GLY A 108 17.56 -7.59 0.87
N LEU A 109 17.41 -8.03 -0.39
CA LEU A 109 17.82 -7.25 -1.56
C LEU A 109 16.86 -6.08 -1.76
N LYS A 110 17.44 -4.90 -2.02
CA LYS A 110 16.70 -3.66 -2.24
C LYS A 110 16.60 -3.34 -3.72
N SER A 111 15.42 -2.93 -4.16
CA SER A 111 15.19 -2.38 -5.51
C SER A 111 14.36 -1.12 -5.43
N VAL A 112 14.73 -0.08 -6.18
CA VAL A 112 13.95 1.17 -6.25
C VAL A 112 12.53 0.88 -6.74
N LEU A 113 11.55 1.28 -5.94
CA LEU A 113 10.12 1.19 -6.24
C LEU A 113 9.59 2.55 -6.71
N HIS A 114 9.91 3.61 -5.97
CA HIS A 114 9.58 5.00 -6.32
C HIS A 114 10.76 5.90 -6.00
N GLU A 115 10.87 6.99 -6.75
CA GLU A 115 11.83 8.06 -6.49
C GLU A 115 11.10 9.39 -6.71
N TYR A 116 11.25 10.30 -5.74
CA TYR A 116 10.74 11.66 -5.80
C TYR A 116 11.91 12.61 -5.62
N ILE A 117 12.06 13.57 -6.52
CA ILE A 117 13.13 14.58 -6.48
C ILE A 117 12.48 15.94 -6.54
N ASP A 118 12.80 16.79 -5.58
CA ASP A 118 12.48 18.21 -5.60
C ASP A 118 13.67 18.97 -6.23
N LYS A 119 13.46 19.43 -7.46
CA LYS A 119 14.51 20.09 -8.25
C LYS A 119 14.90 21.45 -7.69
N ASP A 120 14.06 22.07 -6.87
CA ASP A 120 14.38 23.37 -6.26
C ASP A 120 15.58 23.25 -5.30
N TYR A 121 15.80 22.03 -4.78
CA TYR A 121 16.87 21.72 -3.84
C TYR A 121 18.10 21.03 -4.45
N GLU A 122 18.12 20.75 -5.75
CA GLU A 122 19.19 19.98 -6.44
C GLU A 122 20.59 20.57 -6.31
N LYS A 123 20.67 21.90 -6.17
CA LYS A 123 21.94 22.64 -6.05
C LYS A 123 22.58 22.57 -4.65
N PHE A 124 21.84 22.10 -3.63
CA PHE A 124 22.33 22.06 -2.25
C PHE A 124 22.92 20.68 -1.93
N PRO A 125 24.02 20.62 -1.17
CA PRO A 125 24.57 19.34 -0.74
C PRO A 125 23.62 18.66 0.26
N ILE A 126 23.51 17.33 0.13
CA ILE A 126 22.86 16.49 1.14
C ILE A 126 23.69 16.56 2.43
N VAL A 127 23.03 16.86 3.53
CA VAL A 127 23.67 17.00 4.85
C VAL A 127 23.20 15.93 5.84
N GLU A 128 22.03 15.35 5.62
CA GLU A 128 21.44 14.34 6.49
C GLU A 128 20.60 13.34 5.69
N GLU A 129 20.53 12.11 6.20
CA GLU A 129 19.71 11.04 5.65
C GLU A 129 18.85 10.45 6.78
N GLU A 130 17.54 10.42 6.56
CA GLU A 130 16.60 9.75 7.45
C GLU A 130 16.02 8.53 6.76
N SER A 131 15.93 7.40 7.47
CA SER A 131 15.32 6.19 6.92
C SER A 131 14.28 5.56 7.86
N LYS A 132 13.23 5.01 7.26
CA LYS A 132 12.19 4.24 7.98
C LYS A 132 11.76 3.04 7.16
N LYS A 133 11.43 1.93 7.84
CA LYS A 133 10.92 0.71 7.21
C LYS A 133 9.46 0.49 7.55
N TYR A 134 8.67 0.08 6.56
CA TYR A 134 7.25 -0.18 6.74
C TYR A 134 6.70 -1.09 5.64
N ILE A 135 5.45 -1.54 5.83
CA ILE A 135 4.71 -2.26 4.80
C ILE A 135 3.88 -1.24 4.02
N ARG A 136 4.16 -1.11 2.72
CA ARG A 136 3.45 -0.23 1.80
C ARG A 136 2.40 -1.01 1.03
N PHE A 137 1.15 -0.59 1.14
CA PHE A 137 0.06 -1.09 0.31
C PHE A 137 -0.34 -0.05 -0.72
N GLU A 138 -0.54 -0.46 -1.97
CA GLU A 138 -0.96 0.41 -3.07
C GLU A 138 -2.26 -0.13 -3.67
N TYR A 139 -3.17 0.78 -3.99
CA TYR A 139 -4.46 0.44 -4.59
C TYR A 139 -4.96 1.55 -5.49
N LYS A 140 -5.97 1.22 -6.29
CA LYS A 140 -6.73 2.15 -7.09
C LYS A 140 -8.19 2.09 -6.71
N TYR A 141 -8.90 3.20 -6.93
CA TYR A 141 -10.34 3.29 -6.72
C TYR A 141 -10.97 4.28 -7.68
N SER A 142 -12.25 4.07 -7.98
CA SER A 142 -13.03 4.98 -8.81
C SER A 142 -13.50 6.19 -8.00
N CYS A 143 -13.39 7.38 -8.59
CA CYS A 143 -13.87 8.63 -8.05
C CYS A 143 -14.51 9.43 -9.20
N GLY A 144 -15.82 9.27 -9.37
CA GLY A 144 -16.53 9.73 -10.56
C GLY A 144 -16.01 9.01 -11.81
N ASP A 145 -15.72 9.75 -12.87
CA ASP A 145 -15.18 9.18 -14.12
C ASP A 145 -13.65 8.98 -14.10
N ARG A 146 -13.01 9.06 -12.94
CA ARG A 146 -11.54 8.99 -12.81
C ARG A 146 -11.11 7.85 -11.90
N LEU A 147 -10.08 7.14 -12.34
CA LEU A 147 -9.38 6.16 -11.51
C LEU A 147 -8.25 6.88 -10.75
N LYS A 148 -8.33 6.89 -9.42
CA LYS A 148 -7.29 7.43 -8.54
C LYS A 148 -6.39 6.31 -8.06
N SER A 149 -5.11 6.64 -7.82
CA SER A 149 -4.14 5.73 -7.20
C SER A 149 -3.77 6.28 -5.83
N GLU A 150 -3.77 5.42 -4.83
CA GLU A 150 -3.43 5.74 -3.45
C GLU A 150 -2.52 4.66 -2.86
N TRP A 151 -1.87 5.01 -1.76
CA TRP A 151 -1.03 4.10 -1.00
C TRP A 151 -1.16 4.37 0.49
N LEU A 152 -0.86 3.36 1.31
CA LEU A 152 -1.01 3.38 2.76
C LEU A 152 0.17 2.73 3.46
N HIS A 153 0.46 3.18 4.66
CA HIS A 153 1.32 2.49 5.61
C HIS A 153 0.51 1.44 6.37
N VAL A 154 0.87 0.16 6.25
CA VAL A 154 0.24 -0.91 7.03
C VAL A 154 0.99 -1.08 8.35
N ILE A 155 0.27 -0.92 9.47
CA ILE A 155 0.84 -0.94 10.82
C ILE A 155 0.09 -1.91 11.74
N LYS A 156 0.62 -2.10 12.96
CA LYS A 156 0.02 -2.94 14.01
C LYS A 156 -0.45 -4.30 13.49
N GLU A 157 0.45 -5.02 12.81
CA GLU A 157 0.19 -6.35 12.27
C GLU A 157 -1.03 -6.40 11.32
N GLY A 158 -1.26 -5.34 10.54
CA GLY A 158 -2.34 -5.29 9.56
C GLY A 158 -3.73 -4.99 10.15
N LYS A 159 -3.78 -4.49 11.39
CA LYS A 159 -5.03 -4.05 12.02
C LYS A 159 -5.35 -2.57 11.75
N GLU A 160 -4.32 -1.77 11.49
CA GLU A 160 -4.42 -0.32 11.30
C GLU A 160 -3.54 0.12 10.12
N TRP A 161 -3.88 1.28 9.56
CA TRP A 161 -3.18 1.91 8.45
C TRP A 161 -3.48 3.40 8.40
N TYR A 162 -2.61 4.16 7.72
CA TYR A 162 -2.78 5.58 7.45
C TYR A 162 -2.13 5.97 6.12
#